data_AF-A0A658KAP5-F1
#
_entry.id   AF-A0A658KAP5-F1
#
_cell.length_a   1.000
_cell.length_b   1.000
_cell.length_c   1.000
_cell.angle_alpha   90.00
_cell.angle_beta   90.00
_cell.angle_gamma   90.00
#
_symmetry.space_group_name_H-M   'P 1'
#
loop_
_entity.id
_entity.type
_entity.pdbx_description
1 polymer ?
#
loop_
_entity_poly.entity_id
_entity_poly.type
_entity_poly.pdbx_seq_one_letter_code
_entity_poly.pdbx_strand_id
1 'polypeptide(L)'
;AIHQDTDNTHCHVAVNRVNPITYKAAALWNDADTLQKSCRVLERKYGFIQDNGSWQWGVNDQLVRAPFRYGSAPQGTVPLQVYSNTESLYHYAVREVREKLSELIKSREITWRKIHLALHERGLGLREQGEGLVIYDFLRPEGPVVKASSVHPTLTKFRLEAHIGAFEGPPTFEHEEWSYGIFSSYQPEFELRDKDVRFDRRQARAEARLDLKMRYKRYREGWEKPDLHVKDRYQQVAARYQAMKADVKRSQHDPLLRKLLYRVAEFDRMKAMAELRIELRDERQALAEKGLLRPLAYRSWVEQQALRGDVAAVSQLRGFVYREKRKERTPDGGFDRVIQCGQADDSAVYHLRSYTSHLHRDGTVEYLRDGRAGVIDRGDFVHVKPGFNDDDELDNYRLAANLVSTKSGDAVRIIGDDQFVDQVLDAGCGVNHRGSQYVFQVTDP
;
A
#
# COMPACT_ATOMS: atom_id res chain seq x y z
N ALA A 1 -20.60 -24.02 -2.56
CA ALA A 1 -20.14 -23.33 -1.33
C ALA A 1 -19.52 -22.00 -1.72
N ILE A 2 -19.71 -20.92 -0.95
CA ILE A 2 -19.15 -19.58 -1.27
C ILE A 2 -18.11 -19.22 -0.21
N HIS A 3 -16.93 -18.76 -0.63
CA HIS A 3 -15.80 -18.41 0.23
C HIS A 3 -15.25 -17.02 -0.11
N GLN A 4 -14.55 -16.41 0.86
CA GLN A 4 -13.94 -15.07 0.80
C GLN A 4 -12.50 -15.08 1.37
N ASP A 5 -11.84 -16.23 1.38
CA ASP A 5 -10.49 -16.46 1.91
C ASP A 5 -9.38 -16.13 0.90
N THR A 6 -9.72 -15.76 -0.34
CA THR A 6 -8.80 -15.20 -1.33
C THR A 6 -9.18 -13.75 -1.67
N ASP A 7 -8.37 -13.07 -2.48
CA ASP A 7 -8.61 -11.69 -2.90
C ASP A 7 -9.95 -11.49 -3.63
N ASN A 8 -10.56 -12.56 -4.14
CA ASN A 8 -11.84 -12.57 -4.85
C ASN A 8 -12.86 -13.49 -4.15
N THR A 9 -14.11 -13.04 -4.03
CA THR A 9 -15.21 -13.92 -3.59
C THR A 9 -15.41 -15.02 -4.62
N HIS A 10 -15.38 -16.28 -4.19
CA HIS A 10 -15.50 -17.41 -5.11
C HIS A 10 -16.52 -18.44 -4.64
N CYS A 11 -17.10 -19.15 -5.61
CA CYS A 11 -18.12 -20.17 -5.37
C CYS A 11 -17.71 -21.50 -5.99
N HIS A 12 -17.76 -22.57 -5.21
CA HIS A 12 -17.68 -23.94 -5.71
C HIS A 12 -19.04 -24.38 -6.26
N VAL A 13 -19.07 -24.72 -7.54
CA VAL A 13 -20.22 -25.24 -8.26
C VAL A 13 -19.90 -26.65 -8.75
N ALA A 14 -20.73 -27.62 -8.40
CA ALA A 14 -20.67 -28.97 -8.96
C ALA A 14 -21.72 -29.08 -10.07
N VAL A 15 -21.32 -29.53 -11.25
CA VAL A 15 -22.20 -29.66 -12.43
C VAL A 15 -22.13 -31.09 -12.96
N ASN A 16 -23.29 -31.68 -13.27
CA ASN A 16 -23.33 -32.96 -13.95
C ASN A 16 -22.86 -32.79 -15.40
N ARG A 17 -21.88 -33.60 -15.82
CA ARG A 17 -21.30 -33.58 -17.17
C ARG A 17 -22.21 -34.18 -18.23
N VAL A 18 -23.24 -34.94 -17.83
CA VAL A 18 -24.18 -35.57 -18.75
C VAL A 18 -25.25 -34.54 -19.15
N ASN A 19 -25.34 -34.25 -20.44
CA ASN A 19 -26.40 -33.40 -20.97
C ASN A 19 -27.75 -34.11 -20.80
N PRO A 20 -28.76 -33.49 -20.17
CA PRO A 20 -30.04 -34.15 -19.85
C PRO A 20 -30.91 -34.43 -21.09
N ILE A 21 -30.59 -33.83 -22.25
CA ILE A 21 -31.34 -34.00 -23.50
C ILE A 21 -30.62 -35.02 -24.40
N THR A 22 -29.31 -34.87 -24.58
CA THR A 22 -28.55 -35.72 -25.51
C THR A 22 -27.94 -36.96 -24.85
N TYR A 23 -27.96 -37.05 -23.52
CA TYR A 23 -27.35 -38.11 -22.71
C TYR A 23 -25.85 -38.35 -22.97
N LYS A 24 -25.18 -37.37 -23.61
CA LYS A 24 -23.74 -37.40 -23.87
C LYS A 24 -22.99 -36.70 -22.75
N ALA A 25 -21.87 -37.28 -22.33
CA ALA A 25 -20.96 -36.66 -21.38
C ALA A 25 -20.04 -35.65 -22.07
N ALA A 26 -19.88 -34.45 -21.50
CA ALA A 26 -18.92 -33.47 -21.98
C ALA A 26 -17.47 -33.97 -21.78
N ALA A 27 -16.64 -33.90 -22.82
CA ALA A 27 -15.22 -34.27 -22.76
C ALA A 27 -14.41 -33.19 -22.02
N LEU A 28 -13.45 -33.62 -21.17
CA LEU A 28 -12.56 -32.74 -20.38
C LEU A 28 -11.17 -32.60 -21.03
N TRP A 29 -10.96 -33.16 -22.21
CA TRP A 29 -9.65 -33.10 -22.85
C TRP A 29 -9.33 -31.67 -23.28
N ASN A 30 -8.29 -31.08 -22.69
CA ASN A 30 -7.80 -29.73 -22.98
C ASN A 30 -8.87 -28.62 -22.87
N ASP A 31 -9.78 -28.76 -21.92
CA ASP A 31 -10.91 -27.85 -21.69
C ASP A 31 -10.53 -26.49 -21.09
N ALA A 32 -9.32 -26.37 -20.52
CA ALA A 32 -8.80 -25.16 -19.90
C ALA A 32 -8.87 -23.93 -20.84
N ASP A 33 -8.60 -24.10 -22.13
CA ASP A 33 -8.69 -23.00 -23.10
C ASP A 33 -10.13 -22.54 -23.32
N THR A 34 -11.04 -23.50 -23.47
CA THR A 34 -12.48 -23.27 -23.64
C THR A 34 -13.11 -22.64 -22.40
N LEU A 35 -12.65 -23.05 -21.22
CA LEU A 35 -13.06 -22.47 -19.94
C LEU A 35 -12.62 -21.01 -19.85
N GLN A 36 -11.37 -20.71 -20.18
CA GLN A 36 -10.84 -19.34 -20.19
C GLN A 36 -11.60 -18.42 -21.17
N LYS A 37 -11.94 -18.92 -22.37
CA LYS A 37 -12.82 -18.19 -23.31
C LYS A 37 -14.20 -17.91 -22.72
N SER A 38 -14.81 -18.93 -22.11
CA SER A 38 -16.14 -18.83 -21.52
C SER A 38 -16.16 -17.81 -20.38
N CYS A 39 -15.12 -17.76 -19.56
CA CYS A 39 -14.95 -16.73 -18.53
C CYS A 39 -15.00 -15.32 -19.15
N ARG A 40 -14.27 -15.06 -20.25
CA ARG A 40 -14.28 -13.73 -20.91
C ARG A 40 -15.66 -13.33 -21.43
N VAL A 41 -16.41 -14.30 -21.94
CA VAL A 41 -17.80 -14.10 -22.40
C VAL A 41 -18.72 -13.75 -21.24
N LEU A 42 -18.60 -14.48 -20.12
CA LEU A 42 -19.41 -14.23 -18.93
C LEU A 42 -19.06 -12.88 -18.28
N GLU A 43 -17.78 -12.56 -18.14
CA GLU A 43 -17.33 -11.27 -17.62
C GLU A 43 -17.91 -10.11 -18.42
N ARG A 44 -17.87 -10.20 -19.76
CA ARG A 44 -18.46 -9.18 -20.64
C ARG A 44 -19.98 -9.11 -20.50
N LYS A 45 -20.67 -10.26 -20.47
CA LYS A 45 -22.13 -10.36 -20.38
C LYS A 45 -22.68 -9.77 -19.08
N TYR A 46 -21.98 -9.99 -17.96
CA TYR A 46 -22.41 -9.57 -16.63
C TYR A 46 -21.72 -8.30 -16.13
N GLY A 47 -20.84 -7.69 -16.94
CA GLY A 47 -20.13 -6.46 -16.58
C GLY A 47 -19.07 -6.65 -15.48
N PHE A 48 -18.48 -7.84 -15.36
CA PHE A 48 -17.40 -8.11 -14.41
C PHE A 48 -16.04 -7.59 -14.92
N ILE A 49 -15.13 -7.34 -13.98
CA ILE A 49 -13.74 -7.00 -14.29
C ILE A 49 -13.08 -8.22 -14.93
N GLN A 50 -12.40 -7.99 -16.06
CA GLN A 50 -11.67 -9.03 -16.78
C GLN A 50 -10.43 -9.47 -15.98
N ASP A 51 -10.39 -10.73 -15.52
CA ASP A 51 -9.23 -11.28 -14.79
C ASP A 51 -8.07 -11.68 -15.74
N ASN A 52 -6.90 -12.06 -15.21
CA ASN A 52 -5.82 -12.60 -16.03
C ASN A 52 -6.22 -13.93 -16.69
N GLY A 53 -5.83 -14.14 -17.95
CA GLY A 53 -6.16 -15.36 -18.68
C GLY A 53 -5.55 -15.41 -20.07
N SER A 54 -5.76 -16.53 -20.77
CA SER A 54 -5.19 -16.80 -22.10
C SER A 54 -5.93 -16.10 -23.25
N TRP A 55 -6.99 -15.35 -22.95
CA TRP A 55 -7.88 -14.66 -23.88
C TRP A 55 -8.23 -13.28 -23.33
N GLN A 56 -8.38 -12.28 -24.21
CA GLN A 56 -8.83 -10.94 -23.86
C GLN A 56 -9.72 -10.35 -24.96
N TRP A 57 -10.45 -9.27 -24.66
CA TRP A 57 -11.27 -8.57 -25.65
C TRP A 57 -10.41 -7.56 -26.41
N GLY A 58 -10.41 -7.66 -27.75
CA GLY A 58 -9.69 -6.73 -28.63
C GLY A 58 -10.50 -5.48 -29.01
N VAL A 59 -9.92 -4.64 -29.86
CA VAL A 59 -10.46 -3.31 -30.26
C VAL A 59 -11.82 -3.38 -30.97
N ASN A 60 -12.20 -4.53 -31.53
CA ASN A 60 -13.44 -4.72 -32.30
C ASN A 60 -14.41 -5.74 -31.69
N ASP A 61 -14.45 -5.87 -30.36
CA ASP A 61 -15.26 -6.91 -29.67
C ASP A 61 -14.98 -8.34 -30.16
N GLN A 62 -13.74 -8.57 -30.63
CA GLN A 62 -13.27 -9.89 -30.99
C GLN A 62 -12.48 -10.48 -29.83
N LEU A 63 -12.76 -11.74 -29.52
CA LEU A 63 -11.99 -12.49 -28.53
C LEU A 63 -10.65 -12.87 -29.14
N VAL A 64 -9.58 -12.23 -28.67
CA VAL A 64 -8.21 -12.47 -29.16
C VAL A 64 -7.38 -13.16 -28.09
N ARG A 65 -6.33 -13.87 -28.51
CA ARG A 65 -5.34 -14.39 -27.59
C ARG A 65 -4.72 -13.24 -26.80
N ALA A 66 -4.68 -13.39 -25.48
CA ALA A 66 -3.97 -12.41 -24.65
C ALA A 66 -2.48 -12.36 -25.09
N PRO A 67 -1.87 -11.16 -25.11
CA PRO A 67 -0.45 -11.03 -25.41
C PRO A 67 0.35 -11.87 -24.42
N PHE A 68 1.49 -12.35 -24.89
CA PHE A 68 2.35 -13.22 -24.09
C PHE A 68 2.74 -12.51 -22.78
N ARG A 69 2.49 -13.16 -21.64
CA ARG A 69 2.94 -12.71 -20.33
C ARG A 69 4.10 -13.58 -19.87
N TYR A 70 5.14 -12.96 -19.29
CA TYR A 70 6.23 -13.71 -18.66
C TYR A 70 5.65 -14.61 -17.57
N GLY A 71 6.04 -15.89 -17.59
CA GLY A 71 5.62 -16.85 -16.56
C GLY A 71 6.16 -16.45 -15.18
N SER A 72 5.52 -16.95 -14.13
CA SER A 72 6.05 -16.84 -12.77
C SER A 72 7.45 -17.46 -12.68
N ALA A 73 8.25 -16.99 -11.73
CA ALA A 73 9.57 -17.54 -11.46
C ALA A 73 9.49 -19.07 -11.22
N PRO A 74 10.53 -19.85 -11.60
CA PRO A 74 10.51 -21.32 -11.49
C PRO A 74 10.17 -21.79 -10.07
N GLN A 75 9.42 -22.89 -9.93
CA GLN A 75 9.13 -23.47 -8.61
C GLN A 75 10.44 -23.74 -7.85
N GLY A 76 10.53 -23.20 -6.63
CA GLY A 76 11.73 -23.26 -5.79
C GLY A 76 12.54 -21.97 -5.76
N THR A 77 12.56 -21.14 -6.82
CA THR A 77 13.40 -19.92 -6.84
C THR A 77 12.92 -18.81 -5.89
N VAL A 78 11.61 -18.61 -5.77
CA VAL A 78 11.01 -17.62 -4.85
C VAL A 78 11.07 -18.10 -3.39
N PRO A 79 10.71 -19.36 -3.05
CA PRO A 79 10.92 -19.88 -1.70
C PRO A 79 12.40 -19.91 -1.31
N LEU A 80 13.30 -20.39 -2.17
CA LEU A 80 14.74 -20.43 -1.87
C LEU A 80 15.28 -19.04 -1.58
N GLN A 81 14.95 -18.02 -2.39
CA GLN A 81 15.36 -16.64 -2.12
C GLN A 81 14.85 -16.11 -0.76
N VAL A 82 13.62 -16.45 -0.40
CA VAL A 82 13.02 -16.05 0.90
C VAL A 82 13.66 -16.80 2.09
N TYR A 83 14.21 -18.00 1.87
CA TYR A 83 14.85 -18.81 2.92
C TYR A 83 16.37 -18.70 2.96
N SER A 84 17.04 -18.35 1.85
CA SER A 84 18.50 -18.33 1.72
C SER A 84 19.11 -16.92 1.70
N ASN A 85 18.28 -15.87 1.71
CA ASN A 85 18.68 -14.45 1.64
C ASN A 85 19.72 -14.13 0.53
N THR A 86 19.78 -14.93 -0.53
CA THR A 86 20.72 -14.75 -1.65
C THR A 86 19.96 -14.48 -2.95
N GLU A 87 20.49 -13.60 -3.82
CA GLU A 87 19.92 -13.45 -5.17
C GLU A 87 20.04 -14.79 -5.89
N SER A 88 18.97 -15.25 -6.52
CA SER A 88 19.11 -16.35 -7.48
C SER A 88 19.52 -15.79 -8.85
N LEU A 89 20.42 -16.50 -9.53
CA LEU A 89 20.86 -16.17 -10.90
C LEU A 89 19.69 -15.88 -11.86
N TYR A 90 18.54 -16.50 -11.63
CA TYR A 90 17.31 -16.24 -12.37
C TYR A 90 16.85 -14.78 -12.25
N HIS A 91 16.78 -14.24 -11.03
CA HIS A 91 16.31 -12.87 -10.80
C HIS A 91 17.30 -11.85 -11.37
N TYR A 92 18.59 -12.08 -11.15
CA TYR A 92 19.65 -11.25 -11.73
C TYR A 92 19.52 -11.19 -13.26
N ALA A 93 19.44 -12.35 -13.92
CA ALA A 93 19.30 -12.42 -15.37
C ALA A 93 18.01 -11.77 -15.89
N VAL A 94 16.90 -11.88 -15.14
CA VAL A 94 15.63 -11.21 -15.48
C VAL A 94 15.73 -9.70 -15.34
N ARG A 95 16.34 -9.18 -14.27
CA ARG A 95 16.50 -7.74 -14.05
C ARG A 95 17.39 -7.11 -15.10
N GLU A 96 18.56 -7.71 -15.34
CA GLU A 96 19.62 -7.06 -16.12
C GLU A 96 19.46 -7.21 -17.64
N VAL A 97 18.86 -8.31 -18.10
CA VAL A 97 18.95 -8.70 -19.52
C VAL A 97 17.58 -8.84 -20.22
N ARG A 98 16.48 -8.99 -19.48
CA ARG A 98 15.15 -9.22 -20.10
C ARG A 98 14.69 -8.07 -21.00
N GLU A 99 14.82 -6.83 -20.55
CA GLU A 99 14.38 -5.66 -21.33
C GLU A 99 15.23 -5.47 -22.58
N LYS A 100 16.56 -5.51 -22.42
CA LYS A 100 17.51 -5.41 -23.54
C LYS A 100 17.31 -6.50 -24.59
N LEU A 101 17.05 -7.74 -24.17
CA LEU A 101 16.70 -8.81 -25.11
C LEU A 101 15.34 -8.58 -25.79
N SER A 102 14.35 -8.04 -25.07
CA SER A 102 13.06 -7.72 -25.66
C SER A 102 13.19 -6.67 -26.76
N GLU A 103 14.04 -5.67 -26.56
CA GLU A 103 14.37 -4.64 -27.56
C GLU A 103 15.09 -5.23 -28.76
N LEU A 104 16.10 -6.08 -28.53
CA LEU A 104 16.83 -6.78 -29.60
C LEU A 104 15.93 -7.70 -30.43
N ILE A 105 14.94 -8.34 -29.81
CA ILE A 105 13.96 -9.17 -30.52
C ILE A 105 12.98 -8.31 -31.32
N LYS A 106 12.56 -7.16 -30.77
CA LYS A 106 11.65 -6.22 -31.45
C LYS A 106 12.29 -5.59 -32.68
N SER A 107 13.61 -5.32 -32.65
CA SER A 107 14.33 -4.71 -33.76
C SER A 107 14.49 -5.62 -34.98
N ARG A 108 14.17 -6.93 -34.87
CA ARG A 108 14.28 -7.95 -35.94
C ARG A 108 15.67 -8.16 -36.54
N GLU A 109 16.70 -7.55 -35.98
CA GLU A 109 18.10 -7.74 -36.38
C GLU A 109 18.88 -8.61 -35.38
N ILE A 110 18.21 -9.63 -34.84
CA ILE A 110 18.80 -10.49 -33.82
C ILE A 110 19.80 -11.47 -34.45
N THR A 111 20.94 -11.68 -33.78
CA THR A 111 21.97 -12.65 -34.15
C THR A 111 22.53 -13.29 -32.88
N TRP A 112 23.13 -14.48 -32.99
CA TRP A 112 23.76 -15.16 -31.84
C TRP A 112 24.80 -14.25 -31.18
N ARG A 113 25.63 -13.58 -31.99
CA ARG A 113 26.61 -12.60 -31.52
C ARG A 113 25.99 -11.49 -30.67
N LYS A 114 24.90 -10.86 -31.11
CA LYS A 114 24.24 -9.78 -30.33
C LYS A 114 23.65 -10.29 -29.01
N ILE A 115 23.14 -11.51 -28.98
CA ILE A 115 22.62 -12.14 -27.75
C ILE A 115 23.76 -12.37 -26.76
N HIS A 116 24.87 -12.96 -27.23
CA HIS A 116 26.06 -13.20 -26.40
C HIS A 116 26.64 -11.90 -25.85
N LEU A 117 26.71 -10.84 -26.66
CA LEU A 117 27.17 -9.52 -26.22
C LEU A 117 26.26 -8.91 -25.14
N ALA A 118 24.94 -8.95 -25.33
CA ALA A 118 23.99 -8.43 -24.36
C ALA A 118 24.03 -9.16 -23.00
N LEU A 119 24.34 -10.46 -23.02
CA LEU A 119 24.56 -11.24 -21.80
C LEU A 119 25.94 -10.94 -21.20
N HIS A 120 27.00 -10.87 -22.02
CA HIS A 120 28.37 -10.66 -21.57
C HIS A 120 28.56 -9.30 -20.86
N GLU A 121 27.94 -8.23 -21.36
CA GLU A 121 27.94 -6.93 -20.68
C GLU A 121 27.46 -6.97 -19.22
N ARG A 122 26.64 -7.98 -18.87
CA ARG A 122 26.10 -8.21 -17.53
C ARG A 122 26.74 -9.41 -16.82
N GLY A 123 27.88 -9.89 -17.32
CA GLY A 123 28.62 -11.00 -16.74
C GLY A 123 27.92 -12.35 -16.89
N LEU A 124 27.01 -12.47 -17.87
CA LEU A 124 26.27 -13.70 -18.15
C LEU A 124 26.74 -14.33 -19.46
N GLY A 125 26.67 -15.66 -19.53
CA GLY A 125 26.94 -16.44 -20.72
C GLY A 125 25.72 -17.23 -21.17
N LEU A 126 25.70 -17.64 -22.44
CA LEU A 126 24.70 -18.55 -23.01
C LEU A 126 25.39 -19.80 -23.53
N ARG A 127 24.90 -20.98 -23.16
CA ARG A 127 25.39 -22.26 -23.70
C ARG A 127 24.28 -23.25 -23.96
N GLU A 128 24.58 -24.26 -24.78
CA GLU A 128 23.68 -25.39 -24.98
C GLU A 128 23.75 -26.35 -23.78
N GLN A 129 22.60 -26.84 -23.35
CA GLN A 129 22.51 -27.93 -22.38
C GLN A 129 21.33 -28.84 -22.75
N GLY A 130 21.64 -30.06 -23.20
CA GLY A 130 20.66 -30.98 -23.77
C GLY A 130 19.99 -30.39 -25.01
N GLU A 131 18.66 -30.43 -25.06
CA GLU A 131 17.86 -29.88 -26.17
C GLU A 131 17.58 -28.37 -26.05
N GLY A 132 18.11 -27.71 -25.02
CA GLY A 132 17.78 -26.33 -24.67
C GLY A 132 18.98 -25.40 -24.56
N LEU A 133 18.67 -24.14 -24.20
CA LEU A 133 19.65 -23.11 -23.89
C LEU A 133 19.61 -22.78 -22.40
N VAL A 134 20.79 -22.55 -21.82
CA VAL A 134 20.94 -22.14 -20.42
C VAL A 134 21.83 -20.91 -20.31
N ILE A 135 21.44 -20.02 -19.40
CA ILE A 135 22.19 -18.84 -18.98
C ILE A 135 23.00 -19.21 -17.74
N TYR A 136 24.27 -18.84 -17.72
CA TYR A 136 25.20 -19.11 -16.63
C TYR A 136 26.01 -17.85 -16.29
N ASP A 137 26.66 -17.84 -15.14
CA ASP A 137 27.60 -16.77 -14.76
C ASP A 137 28.89 -16.92 -15.56
N PHE A 138 29.21 -15.93 -16.40
CA PHE A 138 30.37 -15.97 -17.27
C PHE A 138 31.69 -15.99 -16.49
N LEU A 139 31.74 -15.32 -15.34
CA LEU A 139 32.93 -15.26 -14.48
C LEU A 139 33.10 -16.53 -13.64
N ARG A 140 32.00 -17.27 -13.42
CA ARG A 140 31.98 -18.51 -12.62
C ARG A 140 31.21 -19.61 -13.39
N PRO A 141 31.78 -20.17 -14.46
CA PRO A 141 31.08 -21.08 -15.37
C PRO A 141 30.67 -22.43 -14.77
N GLU A 142 31.27 -22.80 -13.64
CA GLU A 142 30.95 -23.99 -12.83
C GLU A 142 29.77 -23.76 -11.85
N GLY A 143 29.24 -22.54 -11.81
CA GLY A 143 28.16 -22.13 -10.91
C GLY A 143 26.76 -22.60 -11.34
N PRO A 144 25.70 -22.10 -10.65
CA PRO A 144 24.32 -22.42 -10.98
C PRO A 144 23.98 -21.97 -12.41
N VAL A 145 23.07 -22.70 -13.05
CA VAL A 145 22.57 -22.38 -14.40
C VAL A 145 21.06 -22.16 -14.39
N VAL A 146 20.58 -21.32 -15.29
CA VAL A 146 19.16 -21.00 -15.43
C VAL A 146 18.70 -21.31 -16.85
N LYS A 147 17.58 -22.01 -16.98
CA LYS A 147 16.96 -22.24 -18.29
C LYS A 147 16.66 -20.92 -18.98
N ALA A 148 17.23 -20.68 -20.17
CA ALA A 148 17.14 -19.38 -20.85
C ALA A 148 15.68 -18.99 -21.15
N SER A 149 14.84 -19.97 -21.51
CA SER A 149 13.41 -19.77 -21.74
C SER A 149 12.62 -19.27 -20.52
N SER A 150 13.15 -19.47 -19.30
CA SER A 150 12.54 -18.96 -18.07
C SER A 150 12.81 -17.46 -17.89
N VAL A 151 13.99 -16.99 -18.33
CA VAL A 151 14.36 -15.56 -18.31
C VAL A 151 13.59 -14.81 -19.40
N HIS A 152 13.59 -15.34 -20.62
CA HIS A 152 12.83 -14.80 -21.73
C HIS A 152 12.29 -15.93 -22.64
N PRO A 153 10.99 -15.96 -22.96
CA PRO A 153 10.33 -17.08 -23.66
C PRO A 153 10.83 -17.35 -25.08
N THR A 154 11.42 -16.34 -25.72
CA THR A 154 11.98 -16.44 -27.07
C THR A 154 13.36 -17.08 -27.05
N LEU A 155 14.04 -17.16 -25.90
CA LEU A 155 15.32 -17.86 -25.74
C LEU A 155 15.15 -19.37 -25.62
N THR A 156 14.46 -19.96 -26.58
CA THR A 156 14.39 -21.41 -26.78
C THR A 156 15.20 -21.73 -28.02
N LYS A 157 16.06 -22.77 -27.94
CA LYS A 157 16.89 -23.24 -29.06
C LYS A 157 16.09 -23.33 -30.36
N PHE A 158 14.99 -24.09 -30.34
CA PHE A 158 14.08 -24.26 -31.48
C PHE A 158 13.58 -22.95 -32.13
N ARG A 159 13.17 -21.95 -31.34
CA ARG A 159 12.65 -20.68 -31.90
C ARG A 159 13.75 -19.80 -32.46
N LEU A 160 14.91 -19.77 -31.79
CA LEU A 160 16.03 -18.96 -32.26
C LEU A 160 16.65 -19.59 -33.51
N GLU A 161 16.86 -20.91 -33.53
CA GLU A 161 17.43 -21.57 -34.72
C GLU A 161 16.55 -21.42 -35.96
N ALA A 162 15.23 -21.42 -35.80
CA ALA A 162 14.30 -21.15 -36.88
C ALA A 162 14.41 -19.71 -37.45
N HIS A 163 14.95 -18.76 -36.70
CA HIS A 163 14.99 -17.34 -37.09
C HIS A 163 16.40 -16.84 -37.44
N ILE A 164 17.43 -17.33 -36.74
CA ILE A 164 18.81 -16.85 -36.84
C ILE A 164 19.83 -17.95 -37.16
N GLY A 165 19.38 -19.16 -37.48
CA GLY A 165 20.24 -20.29 -37.88
C GLY A 165 20.80 -21.08 -36.70
N ALA A 166 21.57 -22.13 -37.00
CA ALA A 166 22.14 -23.05 -36.00
C ALA A 166 22.89 -22.29 -34.89
N PHE A 167 22.85 -22.82 -33.68
CA PHE A 167 23.49 -22.17 -32.53
C PHE A 167 24.99 -21.91 -32.76
N GLU A 168 25.39 -20.66 -32.58
CA GLU A 168 26.79 -20.24 -32.56
C GLU A 168 27.23 -19.96 -31.12
N GLY A 169 28.42 -20.48 -30.76
CA GLY A 169 29.04 -20.22 -29.47
C GLY A 169 29.36 -18.74 -29.24
N PRO A 170 29.72 -18.36 -28.00
CA PRO A 170 30.10 -16.99 -27.71
C PRO A 170 31.26 -16.52 -28.60
N PRO A 171 31.23 -15.28 -29.11
CA PRO A 171 32.38 -14.70 -29.81
C PRO A 171 33.56 -14.53 -28.84
N THR A 172 34.77 -14.40 -29.37
CA THR A 172 35.91 -13.96 -28.55
C THR A 172 35.63 -12.55 -28.03
N PHE A 173 35.54 -12.40 -26.70
CA PHE A 173 35.26 -11.11 -26.05
C PHE A 173 36.51 -10.26 -25.81
N GLU A 174 37.69 -10.88 -25.92
CA GLU A 174 39.00 -10.24 -25.83
C GLU A 174 39.68 -10.28 -27.21
N HIS A 175 39.94 -9.10 -27.79
CA HIS A 175 40.66 -8.93 -29.05
C HIS A 175 41.84 -7.98 -28.83
N GLU A 176 42.92 -8.12 -29.60
CA GLU A 176 44.13 -7.28 -29.47
C GLU A 176 43.86 -5.77 -29.57
N GLU A 177 42.79 -5.37 -30.28
CA GLU A 177 42.42 -3.97 -30.48
C GLU A 177 41.31 -3.50 -29.52
N TRP A 178 40.30 -4.32 -29.20
CA TRP A 178 39.15 -3.95 -28.35
C TRP A 178 38.71 -5.08 -27.41
N SER A 179 38.25 -4.72 -26.21
CA SER A 179 37.64 -5.64 -25.23
C SER A 179 36.19 -5.23 -24.96
N TYR A 180 35.27 -6.20 -24.94
CA TYR A 180 33.90 -5.97 -24.51
C TYR A 180 33.83 -5.99 -22.98
N GLY A 181 33.55 -4.83 -22.36
CA GLY A 181 33.52 -4.70 -20.90
C GLY A 181 32.34 -5.41 -20.24
N ILE A 182 32.57 -5.91 -19.03
CA ILE A 182 31.53 -6.36 -18.10
C ILE A 182 31.18 -5.18 -17.20
N PHE A 183 29.96 -4.67 -17.29
CA PHE A 183 29.49 -3.50 -16.52
C PHE A 183 28.80 -3.90 -15.21
N SER A 184 28.35 -5.15 -15.10
CA SER A 184 27.74 -5.71 -13.91
C SER A 184 28.02 -7.21 -13.87
N SER A 185 28.12 -7.79 -12.67
CA SER A 185 28.33 -9.23 -12.49
C SER A 185 27.37 -9.78 -11.45
N TYR A 186 26.98 -11.04 -11.60
CA TYR A 186 26.18 -11.74 -10.60
C TYR A 186 26.96 -11.91 -9.30
N GLN A 187 26.46 -11.31 -8.21
CA GLN A 187 27.04 -11.40 -6.87
C GLN A 187 25.96 -11.87 -5.89
N PRO A 188 25.88 -13.18 -5.60
CA PRO A 188 24.82 -13.73 -4.75
C PRO A 188 24.83 -13.15 -3.33
N GLU A 189 25.99 -12.65 -2.86
CA GLU A 189 26.15 -12.02 -1.55
C GLU A 189 25.72 -10.54 -1.50
N PHE A 190 25.64 -9.83 -2.64
CA PHE A 190 25.39 -8.38 -2.63
C PHE A 190 23.91 -8.03 -2.36
N GLU A 191 22.98 -8.93 -2.63
CA GLU A 191 21.56 -8.69 -2.30
C GLU A 191 21.21 -8.84 -0.82
N LEU A 192 22.07 -9.47 -0.02
CA LEU A 192 21.91 -9.59 1.45
C LEU A 192 21.78 -8.22 2.13
N ARG A 193 22.45 -7.18 1.63
CA ARG A 193 22.47 -5.87 2.30
C ARG A 193 21.26 -4.98 1.99
N ASP A 194 20.65 -5.13 0.82
CA ASP A 194 19.62 -4.21 0.33
C ASP A 194 18.21 -4.82 0.23
N LYS A 195 18.07 -6.16 0.20
CA LYS A 195 16.75 -6.82 0.13
C LYS A 195 16.20 -7.25 1.48
N ASP A 196 17.06 -7.70 2.40
CA ASP A 196 16.64 -8.16 3.74
C ASP A 196 15.99 -7.01 4.52
N VAL A 197 16.62 -5.83 4.55
CA VAL A 197 16.06 -4.64 5.20
C VAL A 197 14.71 -4.23 4.60
N ARG A 198 14.57 -4.27 3.26
CA ARG A 198 13.31 -3.91 2.58
C ARG A 198 12.20 -4.95 2.78
N PHE A 199 12.54 -6.23 2.80
CA PHE A 199 11.61 -7.34 3.04
C PHE A 199 11.15 -7.36 4.50
N ASP A 200 12.09 -7.33 5.45
CA ASP A 200 11.82 -7.29 6.89
C ASP A 200 10.94 -6.09 7.24
N ARG A 201 11.17 -4.93 6.63
CA ARG A 201 10.29 -3.76 6.81
C ARG A 201 8.94 -3.89 6.14
N ARG A 202 8.82 -4.62 5.02
CA ARG A 202 7.51 -4.93 4.45
C ARG A 202 6.73 -5.83 5.40
N GLN A 203 7.38 -6.81 6.01
CA GLN A 203 6.78 -7.68 7.00
C GLN A 203 6.44 -6.92 8.29
N ALA A 204 7.37 -6.15 8.85
CA ALA A 204 7.15 -5.31 10.02
C ALA A 204 6.01 -4.30 9.80
N ARG A 205 5.87 -3.74 8.58
CA ARG A 205 4.71 -2.90 8.21
C ARG A 205 3.41 -3.68 8.14
N ALA A 206 3.44 -4.89 7.57
CA ALA A 206 2.25 -5.73 7.54
C ALA A 206 1.79 -6.09 8.96
N GLU A 207 2.74 -6.44 9.83
CA GLU A 207 2.53 -6.70 11.26
C GLU A 207 2.02 -5.46 11.99
N ALA A 208 2.64 -4.29 11.82
CA ALA A 208 2.18 -3.03 12.41
C ALA A 208 0.77 -2.62 11.95
N ARG A 209 0.42 -2.89 10.68
CA ARG A 209 -0.94 -2.64 10.16
C ARG A 209 -1.96 -3.63 10.72
N LEU A 210 -1.57 -4.90 10.89
CA LEU A 210 -2.41 -5.91 11.53
C LEU A 210 -2.63 -5.57 13.00
N ASP A 211 -1.58 -5.17 13.72
CA ASP A 211 -1.68 -4.70 15.10
C ASP A 211 -2.59 -3.47 15.22
N LEU A 212 -2.42 -2.46 14.36
CA LEU A 212 -3.30 -1.29 14.33
C LEU A 212 -4.78 -1.67 14.13
N LYS A 213 -5.06 -2.62 13.22
CA LYS A 213 -6.42 -3.16 13.01
C LYS A 213 -6.93 -3.91 14.23
N MET A 214 -6.08 -4.69 14.91
CA MET A 214 -6.44 -5.40 16.13
C MET A 214 -6.74 -4.41 17.28
N ARG A 215 -5.97 -3.32 17.40
CA ARG A 215 -6.23 -2.22 18.34
C ARG A 215 -7.57 -1.53 18.04
N TYR A 216 -7.89 -1.28 16.77
CA TYR A 216 -9.21 -0.75 16.40
C TYR A 216 -10.34 -1.74 16.73
N LYS A 217 -10.14 -3.04 16.50
CA LYS A 217 -11.12 -4.08 16.85
C LYS A 217 -11.37 -4.09 18.36
N ARG A 218 -10.32 -4.05 19.19
CA ARG A 218 -10.44 -3.94 20.66
C ARG A 218 -11.16 -2.65 21.08
N TYR A 219 -10.84 -1.51 20.46
CA TYR A 219 -11.55 -0.25 20.69
C TYR A 219 -13.05 -0.36 20.38
N ARG A 220 -13.40 -1.04 19.27
CA ARG A 220 -14.79 -1.27 18.87
C ARG A 220 -15.53 -2.22 19.80
N GLU A 221 -14.87 -3.27 20.27
CA GLU A 221 -15.43 -4.25 21.20
C GLU A 221 -15.62 -3.66 22.61
N GLY A 222 -14.68 -2.82 23.06
CA GLY A 222 -14.77 -2.13 24.34
C GLY A 222 -15.57 -0.82 24.32
N TRP A 223 -16.14 -0.44 23.18
CA TRP A 223 -16.98 0.77 23.11
C TRP A 223 -18.36 0.48 23.68
N GLU A 224 -18.67 1.17 24.77
CA GLU A 224 -20.01 1.17 25.36
C GLU A 224 -20.75 2.45 25.02
N LYS A 225 -22.03 2.31 24.68
CA LYS A 225 -22.88 3.46 24.39
C LYS A 225 -23.13 4.23 25.69
N PRO A 226 -22.91 5.56 25.71
CA PRO A 226 -23.28 6.38 26.87
C PRO A 226 -24.76 6.19 27.20
N ASP A 227 -25.05 5.74 28.43
CA ASP A 227 -26.43 5.61 28.90
C ASP A 227 -26.94 6.97 29.39
N LEU A 228 -28.09 7.38 28.88
CA LEU A 228 -28.79 8.61 29.28
C LEU A 228 -29.90 8.31 30.30
N HIS A 229 -29.96 7.07 30.82
CA HIS A 229 -30.98 6.59 31.76
C HIS A 229 -32.40 6.94 31.32
N VAL A 230 -32.64 6.85 30.00
CA VAL A 230 -33.88 7.31 29.36
C VAL A 230 -35.10 6.64 30.00
N LYS A 231 -35.01 5.33 30.24
CA LYS A 231 -36.08 4.54 30.84
C LYS A 231 -36.41 5.01 32.25
N ASP A 232 -35.39 5.21 33.08
CA ASP A 232 -35.56 5.62 34.48
C ASP A 232 -36.15 7.03 34.58
N ARG A 233 -35.72 7.96 33.72
CA ARG A 233 -36.29 9.31 33.64
C ARG A 233 -37.78 9.30 33.25
N TYR A 234 -38.18 8.49 32.27
CA TYR A 234 -39.61 8.34 31.94
C TYR A 234 -40.41 7.69 33.09
N GLN A 235 -39.81 6.74 33.82
CA GLN A 235 -40.43 6.15 35.01
C GLN A 235 -40.62 7.17 36.13
N GLN A 236 -39.67 8.08 36.36
CA GLN A 236 -39.80 9.16 37.34
C GLN A 236 -40.96 10.10 37.00
N VAL A 237 -41.11 10.48 35.73
CA VAL A 237 -42.27 11.31 35.28
C VAL A 237 -43.59 10.57 35.50
N ALA A 238 -43.64 9.27 35.21
CA ALA A 238 -44.83 8.45 35.45
C ALA A 238 -45.14 8.32 36.95
N ALA A 239 -44.13 8.11 37.80
CA ALA A 239 -44.28 8.01 39.25
C ALA A 239 -44.80 9.32 39.85
N ARG A 240 -44.27 10.48 39.41
CA ARG A 240 -44.75 11.80 39.83
C ARG A 240 -46.21 12.01 39.47
N TYR A 241 -46.62 11.61 38.26
CA TYR A 241 -48.01 11.68 37.83
C TYR A 241 -48.95 10.77 38.66
N GLN A 242 -48.52 9.54 38.96
CA GLN A 242 -49.30 8.63 39.81
C GLN A 242 -49.45 9.17 41.23
N ALA A 243 -48.38 9.71 41.81
CA ALA A 243 -48.42 10.34 43.13
C ALA A 243 -49.40 11.54 43.16
N MET A 244 -49.37 12.40 42.14
CA MET A 244 -50.28 13.54 42.04
C MET A 244 -51.74 13.11 41.93
N LYS A 245 -52.04 12.06 41.16
CA LYS A 245 -53.39 11.49 41.10
C LYS A 245 -53.86 10.87 42.41
N ALA A 246 -52.97 10.17 43.12
CA ALA A 246 -53.26 9.57 44.42
C ALA A 246 -53.59 10.66 45.45
N ASP A 247 -52.83 11.77 45.44
CA ASP A 247 -53.06 12.91 46.32
C ASP A 247 -54.40 13.62 46.02
N VAL A 248 -54.73 13.86 44.74
CA VAL A 248 -56.03 14.41 44.32
C VAL A 248 -57.18 13.50 44.75
N LYS A 249 -57.02 12.18 44.64
CA LYS A 249 -58.02 11.20 45.09
C LYS A 249 -58.23 11.25 46.60
N ARG A 250 -57.18 11.50 47.38
CA ARG A 250 -57.22 11.56 48.85
C ARG A 250 -57.77 12.88 49.38
N SER A 251 -57.36 14.00 48.78
CA SER A 251 -57.69 15.34 49.26
C SER A 251 -59.08 15.81 48.82
N GLN A 252 -59.52 15.48 47.61
CA GLN A 252 -60.73 16.07 47.03
C GLN A 252 -61.89 15.09 46.92
N HIS A 253 -63.01 15.45 47.55
CA HIS A 253 -64.22 14.62 47.64
C HIS A 253 -65.29 14.99 46.60
N ASP A 254 -65.31 16.24 46.11
CA ASP A 254 -66.19 16.69 45.02
C ASP A 254 -65.80 16.05 43.66
N PRO A 255 -66.72 15.33 42.98
CA PRO A 255 -66.46 14.72 41.67
C PRO A 255 -66.04 15.70 40.57
N LEU A 256 -66.60 16.91 40.53
CA LEU A 256 -66.31 17.91 39.48
C LEU A 256 -64.89 18.44 39.64
N LEU A 257 -64.53 18.84 40.86
CA LEU A 257 -63.19 19.32 41.18
C LEU A 257 -62.12 18.25 40.96
N ARG A 258 -62.40 17.00 41.33
CA ARG A 258 -61.50 15.85 41.07
C ARG A 258 -61.23 15.66 39.57
N LYS A 259 -62.24 15.79 38.72
CA LYS A 259 -62.11 15.68 37.26
C LYS A 259 -61.26 16.81 36.69
N LEU A 260 -61.42 18.04 37.19
CA LEU A 260 -60.59 19.18 36.79
C LEU A 260 -59.12 18.96 37.16
N LEU A 261 -58.85 18.55 38.40
CA LEU A 261 -57.47 18.32 38.87
C LEU A 261 -56.78 17.15 38.17
N TYR A 262 -57.51 16.13 37.74
CA TYR A 262 -56.94 15.08 36.88
C TYR A 262 -56.52 15.59 35.51
N ARG A 263 -57.24 16.54 34.92
CA ARG A 263 -56.84 17.19 33.66
C ARG A 263 -55.60 18.06 33.87
N VAL A 264 -55.50 18.75 35.00
CA VAL A 264 -54.29 19.50 35.37
C VAL A 264 -53.08 18.56 35.50
N ALA A 265 -53.21 17.45 36.24
CA ALA A 265 -52.16 16.46 36.37
C ALA A 265 -51.76 15.82 35.02
N GLU A 266 -52.73 15.64 34.11
CA GLU A 266 -52.46 15.18 32.76
C GLU A 266 -51.68 16.21 31.93
N PHE A 267 -52.05 17.49 32.03
CA PHE A 267 -51.34 18.59 31.39
C PHE A 267 -49.90 18.71 31.92
N ASP A 268 -49.71 18.62 33.24
CA ASP A 268 -48.39 18.64 33.87
C ASP A 268 -47.52 17.46 33.41
N ARG A 269 -48.12 16.27 33.27
CA ARG A 269 -47.43 15.11 32.69
C ARG A 269 -47.02 15.36 31.24
N MET A 270 -47.90 15.94 30.43
CA MET A 270 -47.58 16.29 29.03
C MET A 270 -46.44 17.31 28.96
N LYS A 271 -46.47 18.34 29.81
CA LYS A 271 -45.41 19.34 29.92
C LYS A 271 -44.07 18.71 30.33
N ALA A 272 -44.05 17.91 31.40
CA ALA A 272 -42.85 17.22 31.87
C ALA A 272 -42.28 16.25 30.82
N MET A 273 -43.14 15.56 30.05
CA MET A 273 -42.70 14.72 28.94
C MET A 273 -42.11 15.53 27.78
N ALA A 274 -42.65 16.71 27.49
CA ALA A 274 -42.13 17.60 26.45
C ALA A 274 -40.76 18.17 26.85
N GLU A 275 -40.61 18.63 28.09
CA GLU A 275 -39.34 19.10 28.66
C GLU A 275 -38.28 18.00 28.61
N LEU A 276 -38.60 16.80 29.09
CA LEU A 276 -37.69 15.64 29.05
C LEU A 276 -37.25 15.28 27.61
N ARG A 277 -38.13 15.45 26.62
CA ARG A 277 -37.76 15.21 25.20
C ARG A 277 -36.77 16.26 24.68
N ILE A 278 -36.90 17.51 25.11
CA ILE A 278 -35.97 18.59 24.75
C ILE A 278 -34.61 18.32 25.40
N GLU A 279 -34.58 18.04 26.70
CA GLU A 279 -33.34 17.71 27.42
C GLU A 279 -32.60 16.52 26.79
N LEU A 280 -33.32 15.42 26.52
CA LEU A 280 -32.72 14.24 25.87
C LEU A 280 -32.22 14.53 24.45
N ARG A 281 -32.85 15.47 23.74
CA ARG A 281 -32.39 15.89 22.41
C ARG A 281 -31.08 16.68 22.53
N ASP A 282 -31.01 17.62 23.46
CA ASP A 282 -29.84 18.47 23.67
C ASP A 282 -28.65 17.65 24.20
N GLU A 283 -28.88 16.74 25.14
CA GLU A 283 -27.87 15.80 25.62
C GLU A 283 -27.33 14.90 24.50
N ARG A 284 -28.22 14.38 23.62
CA ARG A 284 -27.80 13.61 22.44
C ARG A 284 -27.00 14.47 21.46
N GLN A 285 -27.40 15.73 21.25
CA GLN A 285 -26.69 16.63 20.36
C GLN A 285 -25.29 16.94 20.91
N ALA A 286 -25.17 17.23 22.21
CA ALA A 286 -23.88 17.44 22.87
C ALA A 286 -22.96 16.20 22.78
N LEU A 287 -23.52 14.99 22.93
CA LEU A 287 -22.77 13.74 22.73
C LEU A 287 -22.36 13.52 21.27
N ALA A 288 -23.18 13.97 20.31
CA ALA A 288 -22.87 13.88 18.88
C ALA A 288 -21.76 14.86 18.48
N GLU A 289 -21.81 16.09 18.97
CA GLU A 289 -20.77 17.11 18.75
C GLU A 289 -19.42 16.68 19.34
N LYS A 290 -19.43 16.00 20.48
CA LYS A 290 -18.24 15.39 21.09
C LYS A 290 -17.78 14.09 20.39
N GLY A 291 -18.53 13.59 19.41
CA GLY A 291 -18.23 12.33 18.71
C GLY A 291 -18.36 11.06 19.58
N LEU A 292 -19.07 11.15 20.72
CA LEU A 292 -19.22 10.06 21.69
C LEU A 292 -20.47 9.22 21.45
N LEU A 293 -21.42 9.72 20.65
CA LEU A 293 -22.70 9.06 20.42
C LEU A 293 -22.58 7.76 19.59
N ARG A 294 -21.51 7.65 18.82
CA ARG A 294 -21.19 6.47 18.01
C ARG A 294 -19.69 6.16 18.16
N PRO A 295 -19.28 4.89 18.05
CA PRO A 295 -17.86 4.58 17.96
C PRO A 295 -17.28 5.27 16.72
N LEU A 296 -16.04 5.74 16.85
CA LEU A 296 -15.33 6.37 15.75
C LEU A 296 -15.22 5.39 14.56
N ALA A 297 -15.34 5.95 13.35
CA ALA A 297 -15.05 5.19 12.14
C ALA A 297 -13.55 4.89 12.07
N TYR A 298 -13.17 3.83 11.34
CA TYR A 298 -11.77 3.40 11.27
C TYR A 298 -10.82 4.53 10.87
N ARG A 299 -11.17 5.33 9.85
CA ARG A 299 -10.33 6.44 9.38
C ARG A 299 -10.15 7.53 10.44
N SER A 300 -11.24 7.99 11.07
CA SER A 300 -11.16 9.04 12.10
C SER A 300 -10.48 8.54 13.38
N TRP A 301 -10.62 7.25 13.71
CA TRP A 301 -9.86 6.64 14.80
C TRP A 301 -8.36 6.59 14.49
N VAL A 302 -7.97 6.23 13.26
CA VAL A 302 -6.57 6.25 12.81
C VAL A 302 -6.00 7.67 12.84
N GLU A 303 -6.75 8.70 12.42
CA GLU A 303 -6.34 10.11 12.53
C GLU A 303 -6.02 10.50 13.98
N GLN A 304 -6.87 10.10 14.93
CA GLN A 304 -6.60 10.33 16.35
C GLN A 304 -5.38 9.56 16.88
N GLN A 305 -5.14 8.32 16.43
CA GLN A 305 -3.92 7.59 16.81
C GLN A 305 -2.66 8.24 16.23
N ALA A 306 -2.73 8.72 14.98
CA ALA A 306 -1.61 9.41 14.33
C ALA A 306 -1.25 10.71 15.07
N LEU A 307 -2.23 11.50 15.50
CA LEU A 307 -1.99 12.70 16.32
C LEU A 307 -1.36 12.38 17.70
N ARG A 308 -1.63 11.20 18.25
CA ARG A 308 -1.00 10.69 19.48
C ARG A 308 0.43 10.18 19.26
N GLY A 309 0.95 10.22 18.05
CA GLY A 309 2.32 9.82 17.71
C GLY A 309 2.47 8.38 17.20
N ASP A 310 1.37 7.69 16.85
CA ASP A 310 1.44 6.33 16.30
C ASP A 310 1.90 6.33 14.83
N VAL A 311 3.12 5.84 14.59
CA VAL A 311 3.72 5.73 13.26
C VAL A 311 2.93 4.80 12.34
N ALA A 312 2.37 3.70 12.88
CA ALA A 312 1.58 2.77 12.09
C ALA A 312 0.28 3.44 11.58
N ALA A 313 -0.28 4.35 12.37
CA ALA A 313 -1.45 5.12 12.00
C ALA A 313 -1.14 6.15 10.89
N VAL A 314 -0.02 6.87 10.99
CA VAL A 314 0.47 7.78 9.93
C VAL A 314 0.69 6.99 8.62
N SER A 315 1.38 5.84 8.70
CA SER A 315 1.63 4.98 7.54
C SER A 315 0.33 4.44 6.91
N GLN A 316 -0.67 4.15 7.74
CA GLN A 316 -1.98 3.69 7.25
C GLN A 316 -2.74 4.79 6.52
N LEU A 317 -2.69 6.05 7.00
CA LEU A 317 -3.29 7.21 6.32
C LEU A 317 -2.66 7.44 4.94
N ARG A 318 -1.33 7.45 4.88
CA ARG A 318 -0.58 7.57 3.62
C ARG A 318 -0.90 6.41 2.67
N GLY A 319 -1.03 5.20 3.22
CA GLY A 319 -1.44 4.00 2.48
C GLY A 319 -2.82 4.10 1.82
N PHE A 320 -3.78 4.83 2.41
CA PHE A 320 -5.07 5.08 1.77
C PHE A 320 -4.90 5.92 0.49
N VAL A 321 -4.09 6.97 0.57
CA VAL A 321 -3.86 7.89 -0.55
C VAL A 321 -3.00 7.29 -1.64
N TYR A 322 -1.98 6.49 -1.30
CA TYR A 322 -1.23 5.71 -2.30
C TYR A 322 -2.16 4.80 -3.13
N ARG A 323 -3.20 4.22 -2.52
CA ARG A 323 -4.17 3.36 -3.23
C ARG A 323 -5.07 4.17 -4.17
N GLU A 324 -5.42 5.39 -3.77
CA GLU A 324 -6.23 6.32 -4.57
C GLU A 324 -5.41 6.93 -5.73
N LYS A 325 -4.21 7.47 -5.44
CA LYS A 325 -3.28 8.05 -6.43
C LYS A 325 -2.74 7.04 -7.43
N ARG A 326 -2.74 5.72 -7.16
CA ARG A 326 -2.36 4.71 -8.19
C ARG A 326 -3.25 4.77 -9.44
N LYS A 327 -4.43 5.40 -9.37
CA LYS A 327 -5.33 5.61 -10.50
C LYS A 327 -5.03 6.88 -11.31
N GLU A 328 -4.23 7.80 -10.77
CA GLU A 328 -3.88 9.06 -11.40
C GLU A 328 -2.36 9.10 -11.63
N ARG A 329 -1.93 9.28 -12.88
CA ARG A 329 -0.50 9.45 -13.20
C ARG A 329 0.03 10.63 -12.38
N THR A 330 1.10 10.41 -11.62
CA THR A 330 1.77 11.44 -10.82
C THR A 330 2.13 12.62 -11.72
N PRO A 331 1.74 13.86 -11.39
CA PRO A 331 2.33 15.03 -12.01
C PRO A 331 3.79 15.09 -11.55
N ASP A 332 4.73 15.10 -12.50
CA ASP A 332 6.08 15.61 -12.31
C ASP A 332 5.97 17.11 -12.03
N GLY A 333 5.64 17.46 -10.79
CA GLY A 333 5.81 18.81 -10.28
C GLY A 333 7.27 18.96 -9.91
N GLY A 334 8.02 19.75 -10.68
CA GLY A 334 9.41 20.09 -10.35
C GLY A 334 9.50 20.58 -8.91
N PHE A 335 10.09 19.76 -8.06
CA PHE A 335 10.20 20.04 -6.65
C PHE A 335 11.54 20.73 -6.40
N ASP A 336 11.47 22.02 -6.10
CA ASP A 336 12.59 22.79 -5.58
C ASP A 336 12.55 22.73 -4.04
N ARG A 337 13.71 22.56 -3.39
CA ARG A 337 13.90 22.45 -1.91
C ARG A 337 13.23 21.25 -1.23
N VAL A 338 13.70 20.05 -1.56
CA VAL A 338 13.17 18.78 -1.02
C VAL A 338 14.25 17.86 -0.52
N ILE A 339 13.98 17.20 0.60
CA ILE A 339 14.74 16.04 1.04
C ILE A 339 13.93 14.80 0.66
N GLN A 340 14.43 14.03 -0.30
CA GLN A 340 13.88 12.75 -0.69
C GLN A 340 14.37 11.69 0.29
N CYS A 341 13.43 11.01 0.92
CA CYS A 341 13.67 9.90 1.84
C CYS A 341 13.41 8.55 1.16
N GLY A 342 13.76 7.45 1.83
CA GLY A 342 13.43 6.11 1.38
C GLY A 342 11.92 5.94 1.12
N GLN A 343 11.57 5.03 0.22
CA GLN A 343 10.16 4.79 -0.08
C GLN A 343 9.41 4.31 1.17
N ALA A 344 8.31 4.98 1.52
CA ALA A 344 7.50 4.71 2.71
C ALA A 344 8.27 4.83 4.05
N ASP A 345 9.18 5.80 4.13
CA ASP A 345 9.94 6.16 5.33
C ASP A 345 9.12 7.10 6.24
N ASP A 346 8.15 6.51 6.93
CA ASP A 346 7.16 7.23 7.73
C ASP A 346 7.67 7.57 9.13
N SER A 347 7.46 8.80 9.57
CA SER A 347 7.83 9.29 10.92
C SER A 347 6.59 9.54 11.77
N ALA A 348 6.77 9.53 13.08
CA ALA A 348 5.74 10.00 14.01
C ALA A 348 5.49 11.51 13.81
N VAL A 349 4.26 11.97 14.10
CA VAL A 349 3.97 13.40 14.12
C VAL A 349 4.83 14.04 15.22
N TYR A 350 5.63 15.02 14.82
CA TYR A 350 6.64 15.63 15.68
C TYR A 350 6.06 16.87 16.38
N HIS A 351 6.02 16.89 17.71
CA HIS A 351 5.45 17.99 18.47
C HIS A 351 6.58 18.84 19.08
N LEU A 352 6.90 19.97 18.45
CA LEU A 352 7.90 20.92 18.95
C LEU A 352 7.23 22.13 19.61
N ARG A 353 7.88 22.69 20.65
CA ARG A 353 7.35 23.88 21.34
C ARG A 353 7.19 25.10 20.43
N SER A 354 8.00 25.20 19.39
CA SER A 354 8.01 26.34 18.46
C SER A 354 7.15 26.14 17.21
N TYR A 355 6.56 24.95 17.01
CA TYR A 355 5.80 24.62 15.81
C TYR A 355 4.45 23.99 16.16
N THR A 356 3.40 24.40 15.46
CA THR A 356 2.10 23.73 15.50
C THR A 356 2.02 22.72 14.36
N SER A 357 1.80 21.44 14.66
CA SER A 357 1.63 20.40 13.64
C SER A 357 0.18 20.27 13.18
N HIS A 358 -0.05 20.22 11.87
CA HIS A 358 -1.36 19.95 11.27
C HIS A 358 -1.28 18.67 10.43
N LEU A 359 -2.02 17.64 10.84
CA LEU A 359 -2.14 16.38 10.11
C LEU A 359 -3.34 16.45 9.16
N HIS A 360 -3.07 16.29 7.86
CA HIS A 360 -4.10 16.18 6.84
C HIS A 360 -4.63 14.75 6.72
N ARG A 361 -5.84 14.60 6.14
CA ARG A 361 -6.52 13.30 5.95
C ARG A 361 -5.79 12.35 4.99
N ASP A 362 -4.80 12.86 4.27
CA ASP A 362 -3.93 12.13 3.35
C ASP A 362 -2.67 11.59 4.03
N GLY A 363 -2.45 11.92 5.31
CA GLY A 363 -1.24 11.58 6.05
C GLY A 363 -0.08 12.55 5.83
N THR A 364 -0.30 13.67 5.13
CA THR A 364 0.65 14.79 5.06
C THR A 364 0.66 15.53 6.39
N VAL A 365 1.85 15.82 6.92
CA VAL A 365 2.02 16.58 8.16
C VAL A 365 2.65 17.93 7.82
N GLU A 366 1.95 19.01 8.13
CA GLU A 366 2.47 20.37 7.99
C GLU A 366 2.92 20.88 9.35
N TYR A 367 4.14 21.41 9.42
CA TYR A 367 4.67 22.05 10.61
C TYR A 367 4.63 23.56 10.38
N LEU A 368 3.77 24.24 11.15
CA LEU A 368 3.54 25.67 11.03
C LEU A 368 4.25 26.44 12.14
N ARG A 369 4.85 27.57 11.77
CA ARG A 369 5.36 28.59 12.67
C ARG A 369 4.62 29.89 12.37
N ASP A 370 4.09 30.55 13.40
CA ASP A 370 3.27 31.77 13.26
C ASP A 370 2.13 31.65 12.21
N GLY A 371 1.50 30.47 12.16
CA GLY A 371 0.39 30.18 11.25
C GLY A 371 0.77 29.92 9.79
N ARG A 372 2.07 29.85 9.46
CA ARG A 372 2.57 29.56 8.10
C ARG A 372 3.36 28.25 8.09
N ALA A 373 3.12 27.41 7.08
CA ALA A 373 3.82 26.14 6.93
C ALA A 373 5.29 26.35 6.56
N GLY A 374 6.21 25.89 7.41
CA GLY A 374 7.65 25.92 7.17
C GLY A 374 8.18 24.60 6.61
N VAL A 375 7.71 23.46 7.14
CA VAL A 375 8.12 22.12 6.70
C VAL A 375 6.89 21.25 6.45
N ILE A 376 6.90 20.46 5.38
CA ILE A 376 5.81 19.56 5.01
C ILE A 376 6.36 18.15 4.82
N ASP A 377 5.94 17.21 5.67
CA ASP A 377 6.29 15.79 5.59
C ASP A 377 5.21 14.99 4.84
N ARG A 378 5.59 14.42 3.71
CA ARG A 378 4.76 13.52 2.90
C ARG A 378 5.19 12.05 3.02
N GLY A 379 6.11 11.73 3.92
CA GLY A 379 6.75 10.41 4.03
C GLY A 379 8.01 10.36 3.19
N ASP A 380 7.87 9.97 1.94
CA ASP A 380 8.99 9.80 0.99
C ASP A 380 9.65 11.14 0.62
N PHE A 381 8.98 12.27 0.91
CA PHE A 381 9.50 13.61 0.64
C PHE A 381 9.23 14.53 1.82
N VAL A 382 10.26 15.26 2.22
CA VAL A 382 10.16 16.37 3.16
C VAL A 382 10.40 17.67 2.38
N HIS A 383 9.36 18.48 2.22
CA HIS A 383 9.46 19.78 1.57
C HIS A 383 9.80 20.85 2.61
N VAL A 384 10.79 21.68 2.29
CA VAL A 384 11.17 22.81 3.14
C VAL A 384 10.78 24.10 2.42
N LYS A 385 9.87 24.87 3.02
CA LYS A 385 9.47 26.17 2.48
C LYS A 385 10.48 27.24 2.92
N PRO A 386 10.70 28.28 2.08
CA PRO A 386 11.49 29.44 2.47
C PRO A 386 10.97 30.04 3.78
N GLY A 387 11.90 30.41 4.66
CA GLY A 387 11.59 31.21 5.83
C GLY A 387 11.08 32.59 5.44
N PHE A 388 10.41 33.27 6.36
CA PHE A 388 10.02 34.68 6.15
C PHE A 388 11.16 35.63 6.45
N ASN A 389 12.07 35.22 7.34
CA ASN A 389 13.36 35.84 7.67
C ASN A 389 14.45 34.75 7.73
N ASP A 390 15.73 35.15 7.70
CA ASP A 390 16.88 34.23 7.72
C ASP A 390 16.87 33.27 8.94
N ASP A 391 16.43 33.76 10.11
CA ASP A 391 16.32 32.95 11.34
C ASP A 391 15.24 31.85 11.23
N ASP A 392 14.13 32.14 10.57
CA ASP A 392 13.05 31.16 10.34
C ASP A 392 13.49 30.08 9.36
N GLU A 393 14.33 30.46 8.40
CA GLU A 393 14.84 29.56 7.38
C GLU A 393 15.79 28.52 7.99
N LEU A 394 16.71 28.96 8.86
CA LEU A 394 17.61 28.08 9.60
C LEU A 394 16.87 27.11 10.51
N ASP A 395 15.82 27.58 11.19
CA ASP A 395 15.01 26.71 12.05
C ASP A 395 14.16 25.71 11.24
N ASN A 396 13.73 26.05 10.03
CA ASN A 396 13.07 25.12 9.11
C ASN A 396 14.05 24.02 8.65
N TYR A 397 15.31 24.36 8.34
CA TYR A 397 16.33 23.37 8.00
C TYR A 397 16.64 22.43 9.17
N ARG A 398 16.77 22.97 10.38
CA ARG A 398 16.95 22.15 11.59
C ARG A 398 15.75 21.24 11.84
N LEU A 399 14.54 21.72 11.63
CA LEU A 399 13.34 20.89 11.74
C LEU A 399 13.35 19.75 10.72
N ALA A 400 13.64 20.06 9.46
CA ALA A 400 13.73 19.07 8.39
C ALA A 400 14.82 18.02 8.67
N ALA A 401 16.01 18.44 9.08
CA ALA A 401 17.11 17.55 9.46
C ALA A 401 16.76 16.67 10.66
N ASN A 402 16.12 17.22 11.71
CA ASN A 402 15.65 16.43 12.85
C ASN A 402 14.59 15.40 12.43
N LEU A 403 13.62 15.81 11.62
CA LEU A 403 12.59 14.90 11.11
C LEU A 403 13.21 13.76 10.32
N VAL A 404 14.13 14.08 9.40
CA VAL A 404 14.82 13.08 8.58
C VAL A 404 15.74 12.19 9.43
N SER A 405 16.31 12.69 10.52
CA SER A 405 17.10 11.83 11.42
C SER A 405 16.25 10.73 12.06
N THR A 406 14.96 10.98 12.35
CA THR A 406 14.04 9.96 12.90
C THR A 406 13.56 8.95 11.86
N LYS A 407 13.82 9.22 10.58
CA LYS A 407 13.55 8.31 9.46
C LYS A 407 14.66 7.27 9.35
N SER A 408 14.51 6.29 8.48
CA SER A 408 15.40 5.13 8.41
C SER A 408 16.82 5.47 7.95
N GLY A 409 16.98 6.54 7.17
CA GLY A 409 18.27 6.98 6.64
C GLY A 409 18.79 6.18 5.43
N ASP A 410 18.01 5.24 4.88
CA ASP A 410 18.43 4.32 3.81
C ASP A 410 18.72 5.05 2.49
N ALA A 411 17.90 6.03 2.16
CA ALA A 411 18.03 6.88 0.99
C ALA A 411 17.61 8.27 1.42
N VAL A 412 18.56 9.18 1.55
CA VAL A 412 18.37 10.58 1.90
C VAL A 412 19.12 11.35 0.83
N ARG A 413 18.37 11.96 -0.09
CA ARG A 413 18.91 12.81 -1.16
C ARG A 413 18.34 14.21 -1.00
N ILE A 414 19.21 15.21 -1.01
CA ILE A 414 18.79 16.61 -0.92
C ILE A 414 18.72 17.15 -2.36
N ILE A 415 17.58 17.71 -2.74
CA ILE A 415 17.26 18.21 -4.09
C ILE A 415 16.89 19.68 -3.96
N GLY A 416 17.70 20.57 -4.54
CA GLY A 416 17.49 22.02 -4.52
C GLY A 416 18.73 22.76 -5.02
N ASP A 417 18.80 24.07 -4.78
CA ASP A 417 19.99 24.88 -5.07
C ASP A 417 21.17 24.55 -4.11
N ASP A 418 22.39 24.90 -4.53
CA ASP A 418 23.61 24.60 -3.75
C ASP A 418 23.54 25.22 -2.34
N GLN A 419 22.98 26.42 -2.22
CA GLN A 419 22.77 27.09 -0.93
C GLN A 419 21.83 26.30 -0.01
N PHE A 420 20.73 25.76 -0.52
CA PHE A 420 19.81 24.90 0.23
C PHE A 420 20.50 23.61 0.68
N VAL A 421 21.26 22.97 -0.21
CA VAL A 421 22.00 21.75 0.12
C VAL A 421 22.96 22.00 1.28
N ASP A 422 23.79 23.05 1.20
CA ASP A 422 24.75 23.39 2.24
C ASP A 422 24.08 23.70 3.59
N GLN A 423 22.98 24.46 3.58
CA GLN A 423 22.27 24.83 4.80
C GLN A 423 21.59 23.65 5.48
N VAL A 424 21.03 22.70 4.72
CA VAL A 424 20.45 21.47 5.27
C VAL A 424 21.55 20.56 5.85
N LEU A 425 22.70 20.47 5.19
CA LEU A 425 23.85 19.71 5.68
C LEU A 425 24.39 20.30 6.99
N ASP A 426 24.59 21.62 7.06
CA ASP A 426 25.05 22.31 8.28
C ASP A 426 24.06 22.12 9.44
N ALA A 427 22.76 22.27 9.15
CA ALA A 427 21.71 22.00 10.14
C ALA A 427 21.76 20.54 10.63
N GLY A 428 22.00 19.58 9.73
CA GLY A 428 22.19 18.16 10.05
C GLY A 428 23.40 17.90 10.95
N CYS A 429 24.55 18.52 10.66
CA CYS A 429 25.73 18.48 11.53
C CYS A 429 25.41 19.00 12.94
N GLY A 430 24.64 20.09 13.03
CA GLY A 430 24.17 20.63 14.30
C GLY A 430 23.27 19.67 15.08
N VAL A 431 22.40 18.90 14.40
CA VAL A 431 21.57 17.86 15.02
C VAL A 431 22.43 16.73 15.59
N ASN A 432 23.40 16.25 14.82
CA ASN A 432 24.31 15.18 15.23
C ASN A 432 25.17 15.59 16.43
N HIS A 433 25.65 16.83 16.45
CA HIS A 433 26.49 17.35 17.54
C HIS A 433 25.74 17.48 18.87
N ARG A 434 24.43 17.72 18.85
CA ARG A 434 23.59 17.86 20.06
C ARG A 434 23.29 16.53 20.77
N GLY A 435 23.82 15.41 20.27
CA GLY A 435 23.66 14.09 20.91
C GLY A 435 22.25 13.53 20.81
N SER A 436 21.55 13.79 19.70
CA SER A 436 20.28 13.15 19.39
C SER A 436 20.46 11.62 19.36
N GLN A 437 19.44 10.87 19.81
CA GLN A 437 19.41 9.40 19.67
C GLN A 437 19.45 8.96 18.20
N TYR A 438 19.11 9.86 17.29
CA TYR A 438 18.99 9.63 15.86
C TYR A 438 20.02 10.48 15.09
N VAL A 439 20.64 9.89 14.07
CA VAL A 439 21.72 10.50 13.29
C VAL A 439 21.17 10.93 11.93
N PHE A 440 21.41 12.19 11.56
CA PHE A 440 21.18 12.66 10.19
C PHE A 440 22.38 12.27 9.31
N GLN A 441 22.12 11.50 8.26
CA GLN A 441 23.12 11.09 7.28
C GLN A 441 22.52 11.11 5.88
N VAL A 442 23.26 11.69 4.94
CA VAL A 442 22.93 11.71 3.50
C VAL A 442 23.58 10.51 2.84
N THR A 443 22.88 9.89 1.89
CA THR A 443 23.41 8.73 1.14
C THR A 443 24.21 9.21 -0.05
N ASP A 444 25.30 8.51 -0.38
CA ASP A 444 26.10 8.82 -1.56
C ASP A 444 25.26 8.73 -2.85
N PRO A 445 25.55 9.57 -3.87
CA PRO A 445 24.75 9.70 -5.09
C PRO A 445 24.63 8.44 -5.93
#